data_AF-A0A2H0FN57-F1
#
_entry.id   AF-A0A2H0FN57-F1
#
_cell.length_a   1.000
_cell.length_b   1.000
_cell.length_c   1.000
_cell.angle_alpha   90.00
_cell.angle_beta   90.00
_cell.angle_gamma   90.00
#
_symmetry.space_group_name_H-M   'P 1'
#
loop_
_entity.id
_entity.type
_entity.pdbx_description
1 polymer ?
#
loop_
_entity_poly.entity_id
_entity_poly.type
_entity_poly.pdbx_seq_one_letter_code
_entity_poly.pdbx_strand_id
1 'polypeptide(L)'
;MKTMLKILMLVMFVGCGSVNRHNYDIEIDGSETISAIVFEKYVNIIVSDVVMNLGRYDCISIKFVDECSLSKSERVFSLDLAKMDFSNGRDGLNFAEDSSKARMKRFIEVTVSDSLKNILYNKRDERKTCSGYTNIIDALNQSASLLNNRKSYSSDLEQFSNDAVGNDNYEYENVILLFSDMVNENRERTMNFTEFGTLTQEQIIKKLEVIKKEGKIPNLNNAKVVVYGATSTNVSDRYANKQIENVKLFWQSFFKKSGAELLAYGYDTEKEIIDYISEQNQ
;
A
#
# COMPACT_ATOMS: atom_id res chain seq x y z
N MET A 1 63.25 13.87 17.26
CA MET A 1 62.65 12.58 17.67
C MET A 1 61.93 12.78 19.00
N LYS A 2 60.61 13.07 18.97
CA LYS A 2 59.69 13.10 20.12
C LYS A 2 58.26 13.18 19.58
N THR A 3 57.69 11.99 19.41
CA THR A 3 56.34 11.54 19.81
C THR A 3 55.18 12.54 19.93
N MET A 4 54.05 12.11 19.33
CA MET A 4 52.64 12.42 19.65
C MET A 4 52.20 13.87 19.38
N LEU A 5 51.13 14.13 18.63
CA LEU A 5 49.82 13.49 18.74
C LEU A 5 49.10 13.71 17.40
N LYS A 6 48.99 12.64 16.59
CA LYS A 6 47.96 12.61 15.54
C LYS A 6 46.63 12.69 16.28
N ILE A 7 45.99 13.86 16.26
CA ILE A 7 44.57 13.99 16.57
C ILE A 7 43.85 13.28 15.43
N LEU A 8 43.78 11.95 15.55
CA LEU A 8 42.79 11.14 14.87
C LEU A 8 41.50 11.55 15.56
N MET A 9 40.83 12.57 15.01
CA MET A 9 39.46 12.90 15.33
C MET A 9 38.67 11.65 14.97
N LEU A 10 38.53 10.75 15.94
CA LEU A 10 37.58 9.66 15.91
C LEU A 10 36.22 10.36 16.02
N VAL A 11 35.76 10.93 14.91
CA VAL A 11 34.36 11.20 14.69
C VAL A 11 33.76 9.81 14.74
N MET A 12 33.31 9.42 15.94
CA MET A 12 32.31 8.38 16.06
C MET A 12 31.11 8.94 15.32
N PHE A 13 31.09 8.72 14.01
CA PHE A 13 29.88 8.70 13.22
C PHE A 13 29.07 7.58 13.88
N VAL A 14 28.34 7.94 14.93
CA VAL A 14 27.09 7.28 15.25
C VAL A 14 26.31 7.47 13.95
N GLY A 15 26.37 6.46 13.08
CA GLY A 15 25.54 6.41 11.90
C GLY A 15 24.14 6.56 12.43
N CYS A 16 23.55 7.73 12.23
CA CYS A 16 22.14 7.92 12.42
C CYS A 16 21.54 7.04 11.34
N GLY A 17 21.14 5.82 11.71
CA GLY A 17 20.57 4.87 10.77
C GLY A 17 19.48 5.58 9.98
N SER A 18 19.46 5.36 8.66
CA SER A 18 18.37 5.87 7.84
C SER A 18 17.05 5.44 8.47
N VAL A 19 16.17 6.40 8.62
CA VAL A 19 14.84 6.14 9.15
C VAL A 19 14.00 5.64 7.98
N ASN A 20 13.48 4.41 8.08
CA ASN A 20 12.59 3.87 7.07
C ASN A 20 11.25 4.62 7.11
N ARG A 21 10.75 4.95 5.92
CA ARG A 21 9.45 5.58 5.72
C ARG A 21 8.63 4.74 4.75
N HIS A 22 7.51 4.24 5.23
CA HIS A 22 6.59 3.48 4.41
C HIS A 22 5.52 4.40 3.83
N ASN A 23 5.30 4.29 2.52
CA ASN A 23 4.18 4.93 1.85
C ASN A 23 3.16 3.85 1.50
N TYR A 24 2.13 3.73 2.32
CA TYR A 24 1.03 2.80 2.11
C TYR A 24 0.00 3.40 1.15
N ASP A 25 -0.22 2.76 0.00
CA ASP A 25 -1.34 3.02 -0.88
C ASP A 25 -2.36 1.88 -0.76
N ILE A 26 -3.50 2.17 -0.15
CA ILE A 26 -4.57 1.21 0.06
C ILE A 26 -5.64 1.39 -1.01
N GLU A 27 -5.92 0.33 -1.75
CA GLU A 27 -7.04 0.29 -2.67
C GLU A 27 -8.13 -0.64 -2.14
N ILE A 28 -9.35 -0.12 -2.02
CA ILE A 28 -10.50 -0.87 -1.51
C ILE A 28 -11.51 -1.05 -2.63
N ASP A 29 -11.90 -2.29 -2.90
CA ASP A 29 -12.98 -2.59 -3.83
C ASP A 29 -14.31 -2.04 -3.32
N GLY A 30 -14.82 -1.02 -4.03
CA GLY A 30 -16.05 -0.33 -3.73
C GLY A 30 -17.27 -0.85 -4.48
N SER A 31 -17.09 -1.90 -5.29
CA SER A 31 -18.13 -2.44 -6.15
C SER A 31 -19.30 -3.04 -5.36
N GLU A 32 -20.42 -3.25 -6.06
CA GLU A 32 -21.63 -3.83 -5.49
C GLU A 32 -21.54 -5.34 -5.26
N THR A 33 -20.56 -6.01 -5.90
CA THR A 33 -20.30 -7.44 -5.71
C THR A 33 -19.70 -7.73 -4.34
N ILE A 34 -19.01 -6.74 -3.75
CA ILE A 34 -18.49 -6.83 -2.38
C ILE A 34 -19.64 -6.68 -1.38
N SER A 35 -19.95 -7.75 -0.65
CA SER A 35 -20.99 -7.69 0.39
C SER A 35 -20.65 -6.69 1.50
N ALA A 36 -21.66 -6.21 2.23
CA ALA A 36 -21.47 -5.32 3.38
C ALA A 36 -20.56 -5.94 4.46
N ILE A 37 -20.67 -7.26 4.68
CA ILE A 37 -19.85 -8.00 5.66
C ILE A 37 -18.39 -8.05 5.23
N VAL A 38 -18.12 -8.33 3.96
CA VAL A 38 -16.75 -8.37 3.43
C VAL A 38 -16.12 -6.98 3.49
N PHE A 39 -16.87 -5.95 3.11
CA PHE A 39 -16.40 -4.57 3.20
C PHE A 39 -16.12 -4.14 4.65
N GLU A 40 -16.99 -4.51 5.59
CA GLU A 40 -16.73 -4.28 7.02
C GLU A 40 -15.44 -4.97 7.47
N LYS A 41 -15.17 -6.20 7.00
CA LYS A 41 -13.89 -6.88 7.28
C LYS A 41 -12.71 -6.08 6.73
N TYR A 42 -12.77 -5.60 5.48
CA TYR A 42 -11.72 -4.75 4.90
C TYR A 42 -11.47 -3.50 5.75
N VAL A 43 -12.54 -2.78 6.10
CA VAL A 43 -12.45 -1.56 6.93
C VAL A 43 -11.87 -1.87 8.31
N ASN A 44 -12.26 -2.97 8.94
CA ASN A 44 -11.76 -3.35 10.25
C ASN A 44 -10.25 -3.65 10.22
N ILE A 45 -9.77 -4.38 9.21
CA ILE A 45 -8.33 -4.68 9.04
C ILE A 45 -7.55 -3.37 8.81
N ILE A 46 -8.03 -2.51 7.91
CA ILE A 46 -7.37 -1.23 7.62
C ILE A 46 -7.25 -0.39 8.89
N VAL A 47 -8.34 -0.26 9.66
CA VAL A 47 -8.34 0.56 10.87
C VAL A 47 -7.51 -0.08 11.98
N SER A 48 -7.70 -1.36 12.25
CA SER A 48 -7.20 -2.01 13.47
C SER A 48 -5.78 -2.56 13.32
N ASP A 49 -5.41 -2.95 12.10
CA ASP A 49 -4.14 -3.64 11.83
C ASP A 49 -3.18 -2.76 11.02
N VAL A 50 -3.68 -2.00 10.05
CA VAL A 50 -2.81 -1.12 9.25
C VAL A 50 -2.58 0.21 9.97
N VAL A 51 -3.65 0.96 10.22
CA VAL A 51 -3.57 2.33 10.75
C VAL A 51 -3.00 2.37 12.16
N MET A 52 -3.40 1.43 13.03
CA MET A 52 -2.89 1.37 14.41
C MET A 52 -1.41 1.00 14.52
N ASN A 53 -0.84 0.41 13.46
CA ASN A 53 0.57 0.02 13.41
C ASN A 53 1.39 0.92 12.49
N LEU A 54 0.91 2.11 12.11
CA LEU A 54 1.73 3.07 11.38
C LEU A 54 2.89 3.59 12.24
N GLY A 55 4.08 3.63 11.64
CA GLY A 55 5.27 4.24 12.21
C GLY A 55 5.23 5.76 12.16
N ARG A 56 6.09 6.40 12.96
CA ARG A 56 6.13 7.88 13.11
C ARG A 56 6.32 8.64 11.80
N TYR A 57 6.97 8.03 10.82
CA TYR A 57 7.31 8.67 9.57
C TYR A 57 6.46 8.19 8.40
N ASP A 58 5.59 7.23 8.64
CA ASP A 58 4.79 6.62 7.59
C ASP A 58 3.73 7.59 7.08
N CYS A 59 3.34 7.35 5.83
CA CYS A 59 2.17 7.96 5.27
C CYS A 59 1.27 6.92 4.61
N ILE A 60 -0.01 7.23 4.60
CA ILE A 60 -1.07 6.38 4.07
C ILE A 60 -1.95 7.19 3.13
N SER A 61 -2.31 6.61 1.99
CA SER A 61 -3.39 7.05 1.12
C SER A 61 -4.37 5.92 0.93
N ILE A 62 -5.66 6.25 0.90
CA ILE A 62 -6.73 5.28 0.68
C ILE A 62 -7.61 5.77 -0.47
N LYS A 63 -7.95 4.87 -1.37
CA LYS A 63 -8.83 5.12 -2.52
C LYS A 63 -9.72 3.91 -2.80
N PHE A 64 -10.81 4.16 -3.54
CA PHE A 64 -11.70 3.10 -4.01
C PHE A 64 -11.28 2.59 -5.38
N VAL A 65 -11.44 1.28 -5.57
CA VAL A 65 -11.43 0.60 -6.86
C VAL A 65 -12.86 0.33 -7.25
N ASP A 66 -13.32 1.04 -8.27
CA ASP A 66 -14.64 0.87 -8.87
C ASP A 66 -14.62 1.39 -10.32
N GLU A 67 -15.77 1.47 -10.97
CA GLU A 67 -15.90 1.96 -12.34
C GLU A 67 -15.34 3.38 -12.53
N CYS A 68 -15.51 4.22 -11.52
CA CYS A 68 -15.10 5.61 -11.57
C CYS A 68 -13.63 5.81 -11.21
N SER A 69 -12.83 4.75 -11.05
CA SER A 69 -11.41 4.88 -10.75
C SER A 69 -10.75 5.88 -11.72
N LEU A 70 -10.96 5.74 -13.03
CA LEU A 70 -10.39 6.66 -14.04
C LEU A 70 -10.92 8.10 -13.99
N SER A 71 -12.23 8.28 -13.77
CA SER A 71 -12.90 9.58 -13.93
C SER A 71 -13.00 10.36 -12.62
N LYS A 72 -12.91 9.68 -11.48
CA LYS A 72 -12.98 10.20 -10.11
C LYS A 72 -11.93 9.50 -9.24
N SER A 73 -10.67 9.64 -9.66
CA SER A 73 -9.50 9.29 -8.85
C SER A 73 -9.39 10.27 -7.68
N GLU A 74 -10.09 9.95 -6.59
CA GLU A 74 -10.07 10.73 -5.36
C GLU A 74 -9.32 9.93 -4.29
N ARG A 75 -8.35 10.58 -3.63
CA ARG A 75 -7.83 10.06 -2.36
C ARG A 75 -8.90 10.32 -1.31
N VAL A 76 -9.58 9.25 -0.90
CA VAL A 76 -10.66 9.25 0.08
C VAL A 76 -10.13 9.66 1.45
N PHE A 77 -8.91 9.23 1.76
CA PHE A 77 -8.21 9.56 2.98
C PHE A 77 -6.72 9.67 2.70
N SER A 78 -6.05 10.57 3.41
CA SER A 78 -4.60 10.66 3.41
C SER A 78 -4.09 11.19 4.74
N LEU A 79 -3.03 10.57 5.26
CA LEU A 79 -2.36 10.95 6.49
C LEU A 79 -0.85 10.82 6.30
N ASP A 80 -0.11 11.80 6.77
CA ASP A 80 1.35 11.84 6.71
C ASP A 80 1.88 12.18 8.12
N LEU A 81 2.29 11.15 8.86
CA LEU A 81 2.67 11.29 10.26
C LEU A 81 4.00 12.04 10.44
N ALA A 82 4.88 11.99 9.43
CA ALA A 82 6.13 12.75 9.43
C ALA A 82 5.90 14.27 9.43
N LYS A 83 4.73 14.74 8.94
CA LYS A 83 4.34 16.16 8.92
C LYS A 83 3.65 16.63 10.20
N MET A 84 3.46 15.75 11.17
CA MET A 84 2.79 16.06 12.43
C MET A 84 3.80 16.22 13.56
N ASP A 85 3.59 17.22 14.41
CA ASP A 85 4.39 17.43 15.61
C ASP A 85 3.70 16.81 16.83
N PHE A 86 4.29 15.73 17.33
CA PHE A 86 3.87 15.06 18.56
C PHE A 86 4.80 15.39 19.73
N SER A 87 5.74 16.32 19.60
CA SER A 87 6.65 16.71 20.68
C SER A 87 5.96 17.60 21.73
N ASN A 88 6.53 17.65 22.93
CA ASN A 88 6.09 18.58 23.97
C ASN A 88 7.30 19.05 24.76
N GLY A 89 7.51 20.37 24.83
CA GLY A 89 8.65 20.98 25.55
C GLY A 89 8.65 20.75 27.06
N ARG A 90 7.58 20.17 27.63
CA ARG A 90 7.51 19.77 29.03
C ARG A 90 7.90 18.31 29.27
N ASP A 91 8.16 17.54 28.23
CA ASP A 91 8.65 16.17 28.39
C ASP A 91 10.04 16.20 29.01
N GLY A 92 10.27 15.37 30.03
CA GLY A 92 11.63 15.15 30.52
C GLY A 92 12.49 14.54 29.41
N LEU A 93 13.76 14.94 29.34
CA LEU A 93 14.71 14.47 28.30
C LEU A 93 14.72 12.94 28.16
N ASN A 94 14.59 12.21 29.26
CA ASN A 94 14.61 10.74 29.28
C ASN A 94 13.32 10.06 28.81
N PHE A 95 12.22 10.81 28.62
CA PHE A 95 10.91 10.26 28.27
C PHE A 95 10.29 10.91 27.03
N ALA A 96 11.01 11.82 26.37
CA ALA A 96 10.49 12.60 25.24
C ALA A 96 10.05 11.72 24.06
N GLU A 97 10.82 10.69 23.75
CA GLU A 97 10.51 9.75 22.67
C GLU A 97 9.28 8.89 22.99
N ASP A 98 9.27 8.24 24.16
CA ASP A 98 8.12 7.45 24.61
C ASP A 98 6.84 8.28 24.70
N SER A 99 6.95 9.51 25.20
CA SER A 99 5.82 10.44 25.31
C SER A 99 5.31 10.87 23.93
N SER A 100 6.20 11.13 22.98
CA SER A 100 5.85 11.42 21.59
C SER A 100 5.15 10.22 20.94
N LYS A 101 5.69 9.01 21.13
CA LYS A 101 5.09 7.76 20.61
C LYS A 101 3.70 7.51 21.21
N ALA A 102 3.53 7.73 22.51
CA ALA A 102 2.24 7.59 23.18
C ALA A 102 1.21 8.62 22.68
N ARG A 103 1.61 9.88 22.45
CA ARG A 103 0.72 10.91 21.89
C ARG A 103 0.32 10.59 20.45
N MET A 104 1.25 10.14 19.62
CA MET A 104 0.96 9.68 18.26
C MET A 104 -0.04 8.52 18.27
N LYS A 105 0.21 7.47 19.08
CA LYS A 105 -0.69 6.32 19.19
C LYS A 105 -2.09 6.75 19.63
N ARG A 106 -2.20 7.64 20.62
CA ARG A 106 -3.48 8.20 21.06
C ARG A 106 -4.18 9.00 19.96
N PHE A 107 -3.44 9.79 19.18
CA PHE A 107 -3.99 10.53 18.05
C PHE A 107 -4.58 9.57 17.02
N ILE A 108 -3.85 8.53 16.65
CA ILE A 108 -4.33 7.49 15.72
C ILE A 108 -5.59 6.84 16.27
N GLU A 109 -5.54 6.34 17.51
CA GLU A 109 -6.64 5.62 18.15
C GLU A 109 -7.91 6.45 18.29
N VAL A 110 -7.80 7.68 18.80
CA VAL A 110 -8.96 8.51 19.17
C VAL A 110 -9.47 9.36 18.01
N THR A 111 -8.57 9.80 17.12
CA THR A 111 -8.93 10.75 16.05
C THR A 111 -9.04 10.05 14.71
N VAL A 112 -8.05 9.23 14.35
CA VAL A 112 -7.97 8.65 13.01
C VAL A 112 -8.92 7.46 12.87
N SER A 113 -8.88 6.49 13.79
CA SER A 113 -9.62 5.23 13.65
C SER A 113 -11.13 5.41 13.50
N ASP A 114 -11.75 6.18 14.39
CA ASP A 114 -13.21 6.42 14.37
C ASP A 114 -13.64 7.27 13.16
N SER A 115 -12.85 8.29 12.82
CA SER A 115 -13.18 9.16 11.67
C SER A 115 -13.01 8.42 10.36
N LEU A 116 -11.94 7.62 10.21
CA LEU A 116 -11.65 6.87 9.00
C LEU A 116 -12.76 5.87 8.68
N LYS A 117 -13.26 5.14 9.68
CA LYS A 117 -14.35 4.19 9.48
C LYS A 117 -15.55 4.89 8.81
N ASN A 118 -15.99 6.00 9.39
CA ASN A 118 -17.10 6.79 8.88
C ASN A 118 -16.82 7.38 7.48
N ILE A 119 -15.59 7.87 7.25
CA ILE A 119 -15.18 8.37 5.93
C ILE A 119 -15.33 7.29 4.87
N LEU A 120 -14.86 6.07 5.13
CA LEU A 120 -14.92 4.97 4.16
C LEU A 120 -16.36 4.54 3.85
N TYR A 121 -17.22 4.40 4.87
CA TYR A 121 -18.63 4.07 4.64
C TYR A 121 -19.36 5.16 3.85
N ASN A 122 -19.24 6.43 4.28
CA ASN A 122 -19.88 7.55 3.60
C ASN A 122 -19.42 7.65 2.13
N LYS A 123 -18.12 7.48 1.89
CA LYS A 123 -17.55 7.56 0.54
C LYS A 123 -17.96 6.39 -0.33
N ARG A 124 -18.12 5.18 0.22
CA ARG A 124 -18.71 4.06 -0.51
C ARG A 124 -20.15 4.38 -0.94
N ASP A 125 -20.95 4.94 -0.05
CA ASP A 125 -22.34 5.32 -0.33
C ASP A 125 -22.43 6.44 -1.38
N GLU A 126 -21.59 7.48 -1.27
CA GLU A 126 -21.46 8.55 -2.27
C GLU A 126 -21.11 7.99 -3.66
N ARG A 127 -20.32 6.91 -3.70
CA ARG A 127 -19.84 6.25 -4.92
C ARG A 127 -20.73 5.11 -5.40
N LYS A 128 -21.94 4.95 -4.86
CA LYS A 128 -22.91 3.92 -5.31
C LYS A 128 -23.23 3.97 -6.81
N THR A 129 -23.09 5.13 -7.45
CA THR A 129 -23.28 5.25 -8.92
C THR A 129 -22.10 4.70 -9.74
N CYS A 130 -20.98 4.40 -9.08
CA CYS A 130 -19.75 3.86 -9.66
C CYS A 130 -19.56 2.36 -9.37
N SER A 131 -20.46 1.73 -8.60
CA SER A 131 -20.25 0.40 -8.02
C SER A 131 -20.48 -0.76 -8.99
N GLY A 132 -20.92 -0.51 -10.22
CA GLY A 132 -21.31 -1.56 -11.16
C GLY A 132 -20.16 -2.38 -11.75
N TYR A 133 -18.90 -1.95 -11.54
CA TYR A 133 -17.70 -2.64 -12.05
C TYR A 133 -16.51 -2.44 -11.12
N THR A 134 -15.52 -3.33 -11.19
CA THR A 134 -14.26 -3.28 -10.43
C THR A 134 -13.07 -3.10 -11.38
N ASN A 135 -12.57 -1.88 -11.51
CA ASN A 135 -11.50 -1.57 -12.45
C ASN A 135 -10.12 -1.43 -11.76
N ILE A 136 -9.55 -2.58 -11.38
CA ILE A 136 -8.29 -2.68 -10.63
C ILE A 136 -7.11 -2.20 -11.48
N ILE A 137 -7.08 -2.53 -12.78
CA ILE A 137 -5.98 -2.15 -13.66
C ILE A 137 -5.80 -0.62 -13.70
N ASP A 138 -6.91 0.10 -13.85
CA ASP A 138 -6.86 1.56 -13.94
C ASP A 138 -6.66 2.23 -12.57
N ALA A 139 -7.11 1.61 -11.48
CA ALA A 139 -6.78 2.07 -10.12
C ALA A 139 -5.26 1.98 -9.86
N LEU A 140 -4.63 0.86 -10.22
CA LEU A 140 -3.18 0.67 -10.07
C LEU A 140 -2.36 1.61 -10.96
N ASN A 141 -2.88 2.01 -12.13
CA ASN A 141 -2.23 3.04 -12.95
C ASN A 141 -2.13 4.38 -12.21
N GLN A 142 -3.05 4.66 -11.29
CA GLN A 142 -2.99 5.85 -10.45
C GLN A 142 -2.01 5.68 -9.30
N SER A 143 -1.90 4.48 -8.71
CA SER A 143 -0.90 4.18 -7.67
C SER A 143 0.51 4.52 -8.13
N ALA A 144 0.84 4.26 -9.39
CA ALA A 144 2.15 4.58 -9.95
C ALA A 144 2.54 6.06 -9.76
N SER A 145 1.57 6.98 -9.80
CA SER A 145 1.79 8.40 -9.55
C SER A 145 1.97 8.77 -8.07
N LEU A 146 1.57 7.87 -7.16
CA LEU A 146 1.65 8.00 -5.71
C LEU A 146 2.94 7.41 -5.14
N LEU A 147 3.59 6.52 -5.88
CA LEU A 147 4.84 5.91 -5.45
C LEU A 147 5.93 6.98 -5.29
N ASN A 148 6.55 6.98 -4.13
CA ASN A 148 7.66 7.87 -3.83
C ASN A 148 8.94 7.23 -4.36
N ASN A 149 9.45 7.80 -5.44
CA ASN A 149 10.70 7.38 -6.08
C ASN A 149 11.91 8.20 -5.59
N ARG A 150 11.77 8.92 -4.47
CA ARG A 150 12.87 9.66 -3.86
C ARG A 150 13.92 8.65 -3.36
N LYS A 151 15.19 9.00 -3.55
CA LYS A 151 16.35 8.10 -3.46
C LYS A 151 16.33 7.21 -2.20
N SER A 152 16.44 5.90 -2.39
CA SER A 152 17.13 5.02 -1.43
C SER A 152 18.63 5.33 -1.56
N TYR A 153 19.29 5.62 -0.45
CA TYR A 153 20.69 6.01 -0.43
C TYR A 153 21.57 4.78 -0.63
N SER A 154 22.48 4.83 -1.61
CA SER A 154 23.35 3.70 -1.93
C SER A 154 24.54 3.55 -0.97
N SER A 155 24.78 4.55 -0.11
CA SER A 155 25.87 4.57 0.87
C SER A 155 25.69 5.65 1.95
N ASP A 156 26.35 5.44 3.10
CA ASP A 156 26.43 6.40 4.22
C ASP A 156 26.96 7.78 3.82
N LEU A 157 27.84 7.83 2.81
CA LEU A 157 28.42 9.07 2.27
C LEU A 157 27.39 9.91 1.51
N GLU A 158 26.49 9.25 0.77
CA GLU A 158 25.40 9.92 0.07
C GLU A 158 24.36 10.45 1.06
N GLN A 159 24.07 9.69 2.12
CA GLN A 159 23.20 10.10 3.21
C GLN A 159 23.76 11.32 3.95
N PHE A 160 25.02 11.26 4.40
CA PHE A 160 25.69 12.37 5.08
C PHE A 160 25.72 13.65 4.23
N SER A 161 26.00 13.53 2.93
CA SER A 161 25.99 14.68 2.04
C SER A 161 24.60 15.31 1.90
N ASN A 162 23.52 14.54 2.05
CA ASN A 162 22.15 15.06 2.00
C ASN A 162 21.71 15.69 3.33
N ASP A 163 22.17 15.13 4.47
CA ASP A 163 21.95 15.73 5.80
C ASP A 163 22.53 17.14 5.87
N ALA A 164 23.74 17.32 5.33
CA ALA A 164 24.43 18.62 5.31
C ALA A 164 23.68 19.70 4.51
N VAL A 165 22.77 19.33 3.60
CA VAL A 165 21.94 20.25 2.81
C VAL A 165 20.51 20.40 3.36
N GLY A 166 20.17 19.69 4.43
CA GLY A 166 18.84 19.76 5.07
C GLY A 166 17.72 19.07 4.29
N ASN A 167 18.05 18.07 3.47
CA ASN A 167 17.03 17.26 2.78
C ASN A 167 16.55 16.13 3.70
N ASP A 168 15.28 15.72 3.55
CA ASP A 168 14.73 14.57 4.26
C ASP A 168 15.52 13.29 3.93
N ASN A 169 16.02 12.62 4.96
CA ASN A 169 16.90 11.44 4.85
C ASN A 169 16.16 10.12 5.12
N TYR A 170 15.00 9.96 4.50
CA TYR A 170 14.23 8.72 4.59
C TYR A 170 14.66 7.73 3.51
N GLU A 171 14.77 6.45 3.89
CA GLU A 171 14.69 5.36 2.94
C GLU A 171 13.20 5.02 2.72
N TYR A 172 12.74 5.26 1.49
CA TYR A 172 11.33 5.11 1.16
C TYR A 172 11.02 3.69 0.70
N GLU A 173 10.02 3.08 1.31
CA GLU A 173 9.42 1.83 0.86
C GLU A 173 7.97 2.07 0.46
N ASN A 174 7.59 1.66 -0.76
CA ASN A 174 6.21 1.81 -1.22
C ASN A 174 5.47 0.49 -1.05
N VAL A 175 4.29 0.55 -0.45
CA VAL A 175 3.48 -0.61 -0.12
C VAL A 175 2.09 -0.43 -0.68
N ILE A 176 1.62 -1.35 -1.49
CA ILE A 176 0.26 -1.35 -2.02
C ILE A 176 -0.53 -2.46 -1.32
N LEU A 177 -1.60 -2.09 -0.63
CA LEU A 177 -2.52 -3.05 0.01
C LEU A 177 -3.83 -3.06 -0.78
N LEU A 178 -4.13 -4.18 -1.44
CA LEU A 178 -5.35 -4.36 -2.22
C LEU A 178 -6.38 -5.16 -1.43
N PHE A 179 -7.54 -4.58 -1.21
CA PHE A 179 -8.69 -5.22 -0.57
C PHE A 179 -9.77 -5.46 -1.63
N SER A 180 -9.71 -6.61 -2.31
CA SER A 180 -10.59 -6.95 -3.44
C SER A 180 -10.64 -8.46 -3.65
N ASP A 181 -11.72 -8.94 -4.28
CA ASP A 181 -11.81 -10.30 -4.79
C ASP A 181 -10.90 -10.57 -6.01
N MET A 182 -10.29 -9.51 -6.53
CA MET A 182 -9.38 -9.49 -7.67
C MET A 182 -10.03 -9.88 -9.01
N VAL A 183 -11.35 -9.83 -9.10
CA VAL A 183 -12.09 -10.02 -10.35
C VAL A 183 -12.23 -8.67 -11.03
N ASN A 184 -11.35 -8.39 -12.01
CA ASN A 184 -11.44 -7.15 -12.78
C ASN A 184 -12.63 -7.20 -13.75
N GLU A 185 -13.41 -6.14 -13.76
CA GLU A 185 -14.44 -5.88 -14.74
C GLU A 185 -14.46 -4.39 -15.10
N ASN A 186 -14.58 -4.07 -16.38
CA ASN A 186 -14.76 -2.69 -16.84
C ASN A 186 -15.98 -2.60 -17.75
N ARG A 187 -16.54 -1.38 -17.90
CA ARG A 187 -17.77 -1.14 -18.69
C ARG A 187 -17.65 -1.65 -20.13
N GLU A 188 -16.49 -1.45 -20.74
CA GLU A 188 -16.21 -1.88 -22.12
C GLU A 188 -16.00 -3.40 -22.24
N ARG A 189 -15.92 -4.11 -21.11
CA ARG A 189 -15.68 -5.55 -21.00
C ARG A 189 -14.41 -6.02 -21.71
N THR A 190 -13.47 -5.12 -21.92
CA THR A 190 -12.19 -5.44 -22.57
C THR A 190 -11.34 -6.37 -21.69
N MET A 191 -11.49 -6.23 -20.37
CA MET A 191 -10.82 -7.05 -19.36
C MET A 191 -11.82 -7.53 -18.31
N ASN A 192 -12.72 -8.44 -18.72
CA ASN A 192 -13.66 -9.11 -17.82
C ASN A 192 -13.09 -10.46 -17.34
N PHE A 193 -12.96 -10.62 -16.01
CA PHE A 193 -12.35 -11.80 -15.40
C PHE A 193 -13.36 -12.89 -15.06
N THR A 194 -14.66 -12.66 -15.23
CA THR A 194 -15.70 -13.69 -15.08
C THR A 194 -15.50 -14.87 -16.03
N GLU A 195 -14.97 -14.61 -17.22
CA GLU A 195 -14.75 -15.63 -18.26
C GLU A 195 -13.46 -16.44 -18.05
N PHE A 196 -12.62 -16.07 -17.08
CA PHE A 196 -11.29 -16.65 -16.93
C PHE A 196 -11.32 -18.14 -16.62
N GLY A 197 -12.40 -18.68 -16.07
CA GLY A 197 -12.55 -20.12 -15.83
C GLY A 197 -12.48 -20.98 -17.09
N THR A 198 -12.70 -20.40 -18.27
CA THR A 198 -12.67 -21.10 -19.56
C THR A 198 -11.38 -20.92 -20.35
N LEU A 199 -10.47 -20.07 -19.87
CA LEU A 199 -9.26 -19.69 -20.59
C LEU A 199 -8.10 -20.66 -20.33
N THR A 200 -7.28 -20.83 -21.36
CA THR A 200 -5.95 -21.46 -21.28
C THR A 200 -4.91 -20.47 -20.74
N GLN A 201 -3.78 -20.99 -20.26
CA GLN A 201 -2.68 -20.15 -19.80
C GLN A 201 -2.16 -19.24 -20.92
N GLU A 202 -2.05 -19.76 -22.15
CA GLU A 202 -1.63 -19.00 -23.32
C GLU A 202 -2.57 -17.82 -23.61
N GLN A 203 -3.88 -18.01 -23.46
CA GLN A 203 -4.87 -16.94 -23.63
C GLN A 203 -4.74 -15.85 -22.55
N ILE A 204 -4.43 -16.22 -21.31
CA ILE A 204 -4.19 -15.27 -20.21
C ILE A 204 -2.95 -14.44 -20.48
N ILE A 205 -1.85 -15.09 -20.86
CA ILE A 205 -0.61 -14.40 -21.21
C ILE A 205 -0.83 -13.47 -22.41
N LYS A 206 -1.60 -13.91 -23.42
CA LYS A 206 -1.96 -13.06 -24.56
C LYS A 206 -2.74 -11.81 -24.14
N LYS A 207 -3.71 -11.94 -23.22
CA LYS A 207 -4.44 -10.78 -22.65
C LYS A 207 -3.50 -9.83 -21.94
N LEU A 208 -2.55 -10.35 -21.16
CA LEU A 208 -1.56 -9.52 -20.47
C LEU A 208 -0.64 -8.76 -21.44
N GLU A 209 -0.23 -9.39 -22.54
CA GLU A 209 0.54 -8.71 -23.59
C GLU A 209 -0.27 -7.63 -24.33
N VAL A 210 -1.59 -7.79 -24.47
CA VAL A 210 -2.46 -6.74 -25.00
C VAL A 210 -2.48 -5.53 -24.07
N ILE A 211 -2.72 -5.72 -22.77
CA ILE A 211 -2.69 -4.63 -21.77
C ILE A 211 -1.33 -3.93 -21.77
N LYS A 212 -0.24 -4.71 -21.84
CA LYS A 212 1.11 -4.16 -21.92
C LYS A 212 1.27 -3.24 -23.14
N LYS A 213 0.81 -3.66 -24.32
CA LYS A 213 0.86 -2.87 -25.56
C LYS A 213 -0.02 -1.62 -25.49
N GLU A 214 -1.12 -1.68 -24.74
CA GLU A 214 -1.98 -0.53 -24.46
C GLU A 214 -1.39 0.44 -23.43
N GLY A 215 -0.22 0.15 -22.85
CA GLY A 215 0.41 0.99 -21.83
C GLY A 215 -0.31 0.98 -20.48
N LYS A 216 -1.12 -0.05 -20.22
CA LYS A 216 -1.94 -0.18 -19.01
C LYS A 216 -1.28 -0.97 -17.88
N ILE A 217 -0.06 -1.46 -18.08
CA ILE A 217 0.75 -2.01 -16.98
C ILE A 217 1.54 -0.85 -16.38
N PRO A 218 1.23 -0.42 -15.14
CA PRO A 218 1.95 0.66 -14.51
C PRO A 218 3.41 0.27 -14.22
N ASN A 219 4.26 1.27 -14.05
CA ASN A 219 5.56 1.07 -13.43
C ASN A 219 5.38 1.14 -11.90
N LEU A 220 5.49 -0.02 -11.26
CA LEU A 220 5.43 -0.22 -9.81
C LEU A 220 6.77 -0.73 -9.26
N ASN A 221 7.88 -0.36 -9.90
CA ASN A 221 9.22 -0.78 -9.50
C ASN A 221 9.45 -0.57 -8.00
N ASN A 222 9.94 -1.62 -7.33
CA ASN A 222 10.26 -1.64 -5.90
C ASN A 222 9.05 -1.40 -4.97
N ALA A 223 7.82 -1.46 -5.48
CA ALA A 223 6.64 -1.50 -4.64
C ALA A 223 6.41 -2.94 -4.15
N LYS A 224 6.10 -3.08 -2.87
CA LYS A 224 5.62 -4.34 -2.28
C LYS A 224 4.10 -4.36 -2.34
N VAL A 225 3.52 -5.48 -2.74
CA VAL A 225 2.07 -5.63 -2.93
C VAL A 225 1.56 -6.76 -2.05
N VAL A 226 0.50 -6.49 -1.29
CA VAL A 226 -0.24 -7.50 -0.53
C VAL A 226 -1.69 -7.45 -0.97
N VAL A 227 -2.28 -8.62 -1.24
CA VAL A 227 -3.66 -8.73 -1.71
C VAL A 227 -4.50 -9.56 -0.75
N TYR A 228 -5.49 -8.89 -0.16
CA TYR A 228 -6.47 -9.44 0.76
C TYR A 228 -7.84 -9.60 0.08
N GLY A 229 -8.48 -10.75 0.29
CA GLY A 229 -9.83 -11.03 -0.21
C GLY A 229 -9.87 -11.69 -1.59
N ALA A 230 -8.71 -11.90 -2.23
CA ALA A 230 -8.65 -12.47 -3.56
C ALA A 230 -9.43 -13.78 -3.64
N THR A 231 -10.10 -14.01 -4.76
CA THR A 231 -10.78 -15.28 -5.08
C THR A 231 -12.03 -15.59 -4.26
N SER A 232 -12.72 -14.58 -3.71
CA SER A 232 -14.07 -14.73 -3.16
C SER A 232 -15.13 -14.94 -4.25
N THR A 233 -14.92 -15.91 -5.13
CA THR A 233 -15.91 -16.32 -6.15
C THR A 233 -16.92 -17.28 -5.54
N ASN A 234 -18.20 -17.14 -5.90
CA ASN A 234 -19.23 -18.13 -5.55
C ASN A 234 -18.81 -19.52 -6.06
N VAL A 235 -18.54 -20.44 -5.12
CA VAL A 235 -17.96 -21.78 -5.35
C VAL A 235 -18.91 -22.74 -6.09
N SER A 236 -20.03 -22.25 -6.62
CA SER A 236 -21.07 -23.05 -7.27
C SER A 236 -20.90 -23.23 -8.79
N ASP A 237 -19.96 -22.53 -9.45
CA ASP A 237 -19.68 -22.71 -10.88
C ASP A 237 -18.70 -23.87 -11.13
N ARG A 238 -18.97 -24.67 -12.17
CA ARG A 238 -18.12 -25.78 -12.64
C ARG A 238 -16.69 -25.33 -12.99
N TYR A 239 -16.48 -24.05 -13.25
CA TYR A 239 -15.17 -23.48 -13.57
C TYR A 239 -14.56 -22.61 -12.46
N ALA A 240 -15.18 -22.52 -11.27
CA ALA A 240 -14.73 -21.61 -10.20
C ALA A 240 -13.24 -21.82 -9.85
N ASN A 241 -12.82 -23.07 -9.59
CA ASN A 241 -11.41 -23.36 -9.29
C ASN A 241 -10.47 -22.94 -10.41
N LYS A 242 -10.87 -23.17 -11.67
CA LYS A 242 -10.04 -22.80 -12.81
C LYS A 242 -9.95 -21.29 -12.98
N GLN A 243 -11.04 -20.58 -12.70
CA GLN A 243 -11.08 -19.13 -12.72
C GLN A 243 -10.12 -18.56 -11.68
N ILE A 244 -10.17 -19.08 -10.44
CA ILE A 244 -9.27 -18.69 -9.34
C ILE A 244 -7.80 -18.84 -9.76
N GLU A 245 -7.41 -20.01 -10.28
CA GLU A 245 -6.05 -20.26 -10.78
C GLU A 245 -5.64 -19.25 -11.85
N ASN A 246 -6.53 -19.01 -12.81
CA ASN A 246 -6.26 -18.18 -13.98
C ASN A 246 -6.19 -16.68 -13.62
N VAL A 247 -7.04 -16.21 -12.70
CA VAL A 247 -6.99 -14.85 -12.15
C VAL A 247 -5.71 -14.66 -11.35
N LYS A 248 -5.33 -15.63 -10.52
CA LYS A 248 -4.05 -15.59 -9.78
C LYS A 248 -2.86 -15.55 -10.74
N LEU A 249 -2.84 -16.40 -11.77
CA LEU A 249 -1.78 -16.41 -12.79
C LEU A 249 -1.66 -15.05 -13.49
N PHE A 250 -2.78 -14.44 -13.83
CA PHE A 250 -2.82 -13.11 -14.43
C PHE A 250 -2.18 -12.08 -13.51
N TRP A 251 -2.62 -11.97 -12.25
CA TRP A 251 -2.15 -10.93 -11.33
C TRP A 251 -0.68 -11.12 -10.94
N GLN A 252 -0.25 -12.35 -10.68
CA GLN A 252 1.18 -12.64 -10.45
C GLN A 252 2.04 -12.20 -11.63
N SER A 253 1.58 -12.45 -12.86
CA SER A 253 2.27 -12.03 -14.08
C SER A 253 2.21 -10.52 -14.29
N PHE A 254 1.09 -9.88 -13.94
CA PHE A 254 0.90 -8.43 -14.00
C PHE A 254 1.86 -7.71 -13.07
N PHE A 255 1.88 -8.06 -11.77
CA PHE A 255 2.78 -7.42 -10.80
C PHE A 255 4.25 -7.66 -11.11
N LYS A 256 4.61 -8.86 -11.57
CA LYS A 256 5.97 -9.14 -12.05
C LYS A 256 6.36 -8.24 -13.23
N LYS A 257 5.45 -7.97 -14.16
CA LYS A 257 5.70 -7.10 -15.31
C LYS A 257 5.69 -5.61 -14.95
N SER A 258 4.99 -5.21 -13.89
CA SER A 258 5.03 -3.84 -13.37
C SER A 258 6.29 -3.57 -12.54
N GLY A 259 7.08 -4.59 -12.20
CA GLY A 259 8.28 -4.45 -11.37
C GLY A 259 8.00 -4.44 -9.86
N ALA A 260 6.79 -4.79 -9.47
CA ALA A 260 6.40 -4.94 -8.07
C ALA A 260 6.74 -6.33 -7.54
N GLU A 261 6.95 -6.41 -6.23
CA GLU A 261 7.07 -7.65 -5.47
C GLU A 261 5.71 -8.00 -4.86
N LEU A 262 5.14 -9.14 -5.25
CA LEU A 262 3.89 -9.64 -4.65
C LEU A 262 4.23 -10.49 -3.42
N LEU A 263 4.04 -9.93 -2.21
CA LEU A 263 4.35 -10.60 -0.95
C LEU A 263 3.33 -11.67 -0.58
N ALA A 264 2.03 -11.35 -0.72
CA ALA A 264 0.95 -12.30 -0.45
C ALA A 264 -0.25 -12.07 -1.37
N TYR A 265 -0.99 -13.16 -1.62
CA TYR A 265 -2.18 -13.17 -2.47
C TYR A 265 -3.12 -14.29 -2.03
N GLY A 266 -4.29 -13.94 -1.51
CA GLY A 266 -5.29 -14.92 -1.09
C GLY A 266 -6.55 -14.28 -0.51
N TYR A 267 -7.49 -15.15 -0.12
CA TYR A 267 -8.74 -14.73 0.52
C TYR A 267 -8.51 -14.12 1.91
N ASP A 268 -7.61 -14.72 2.69
CA ASP A 268 -7.29 -14.31 4.05
C ASP A 268 -5.78 -14.15 4.18
N THR A 269 -5.28 -12.93 3.95
CA THR A 269 -3.86 -12.56 4.10
C THR A 269 -3.64 -11.55 5.20
N GLU A 270 -4.57 -11.50 6.18
CA GLU A 270 -4.54 -10.53 7.29
C GLU A 270 -3.26 -10.68 8.11
N LYS A 271 -2.85 -11.92 8.35
CA LYS A 271 -1.60 -12.21 9.06
C LYS A 271 -0.38 -11.67 8.32
N GLU A 272 -0.29 -11.85 7.01
CA GLU A 272 0.83 -11.33 6.21
C GLU A 272 0.87 -9.80 6.21
N ILE A 273 -0.29 -9.13 6.25
CA ILE A 273 -0.37 -7.67 6.44
C ILE A 273 0.21 -7.29 7.81
N ILE A 274 -0.26 -7.95 8.88
CA ILE A 274 0.17 -7.66 10.26
C ILE A 274 1.67 -7.93 10.44
N ASP A 275 2.15 -9.09 10.02
CA ASP A 275 3.55 -9.52 10.15
C ASP A 275 4.44 -8.52 9.41
N TYR A 276 4.09 -8.17 8.17
CA TYR A 276 4.84 -7.19 7.39
C TYR A 276 4.91 -5.83 8.08
N ILE A 277 3.78 -5.25 8.48
CA ILE A 277 3.75 -3.92 9.13
C ILE A 277 4.46 -3.96 10.49
N SER A 278 4.32 -5.05 11.25
CA SER A 278 4.94 -5.19 12.57
C SER A 278 6.45 -5.34 12.51
N GLU A 279 6.98 -6.08 11.54
CA GLU A 279 8.42 -6.21 11.30
C GLU A 279 9.07 -4.88 10.93
N GLN A 280 8.36 -4.01 10.22
CA GLN A 280 8.89 -2.70 9.81
C GLN A 280 8.94 -1.66 10.93
N ASN A 281 8.23 -1.87 12.04
CA ASN A 281 8.10 -0.91 13.14
C ASN A 281 8.92 -1.26 14.40
N GLN A 282 9.76 -2.30 14.31
CA GLN A 282 10.74 -2.68 15.34
C GLN A 282 12.07 -1.99 15.11
#